data_AF-Q46953-F1
#
_entry.id   AF-Q46953-F1
#
_cell.length_a   1.000
_cell.length_b   1.000
_cell.length_c   1.000
_cell.angle_alpha   90.00
_cell.angle_beta   90.00
_cell.angle_gamma   90.00
#
_symmetry.space_group_name_H-M   'P 1'
#
loop_
_entity.id
_entity.type
_entity.pdbx_description
1 polymer ?
#
loop_
_entity_poly.entity_id
_entity_poly.type
_entity_poly.pdbx_seq_one_letter_code
_entity_poly.pdbx_strand_id
1 'polypeptide(L)'
;MNTLPATISQAAKPCLSPVAVWQMLLTRLLEQHYGLTLNDTPFSDETVIKEHIDAGITLADAVNFLVEKYELVRIDHRGFSWQQQSPYISVVDILRARRSTGLLKTNVK
;
A
#
# COMPACT_ATOMS: atom_id res chain seq x y z
N MET A 1 24.23 44.94 16.10
CA MET A 1 23.66 43.65 16.53
C MET A 1 22.76 43.16 15.40
N ASN A 2 23.27 42.32 14.50
CA ASN A 2 22.51 41.81 13.36
C ASN A 2 22.67 40.29 13.35
N THR A 3 21.79 39.58 14.05
CA THR A 3 21.70 38.11 13.91
C THR A 3 20.48 37.82 13.06
N LEU A 4 20.75 37.26 11.88
CA LEU A 4 19.84 36.99 10.78
C LEU A 4 18.82 35.89 11.18
N PRO A 5 17.55 35.98 10.77
CA PRO A 5 16.55 34.97 11.08
C PRO A 5 16.68 33.79 10.11
N ALA A 6 17.16 32.64 10.58
CA ALA A 6 17.15 31.41 9.81
C ALA A 6 15.80 30.72 9.99
N THR A 7 14.86 31.07 9.11
CA THR A 7 13.60 30.37 8.87
C THR A 7 13.89 28.93 8.43
N ILE A 8 14.04 28.01 9.38
CA ILE A 8 13.90 26.58 9.11
C ILE A 8 12.55 26.19 9.70
N SER A 9 11.47 26.58 9.00
CA SER A 9 10.19 25.88 9.11
C SER A 9 10.42 24.47 8.58
N GLN A 10 10.96 23.61 9.45
CA GLN A 10 10.91 22.18 9.27
C GLN A 10 9.44 21.81 9.38
N ALA A 11 8.71 22.03 8.29
CA ALA A 11 7.33 21.61 8.13
C ALA A 11 7.27 20.19 8.64
N ALA A 12 6.59 20.00 9.77
CA ALA A 12 6.40 18.72 10.40
C ALA A 12 5.79 17.84 9.31
N LYS A 13 6.63 17.00 8.71
CA LYS A 13 6.24 16.08 7.65
C LYS A 13 5.04 15.35 8.21
N PRO A 14 3.87 15.34 7.55
CA PRO A 14 2.74 14.61 8.08
C PRO A 14 3.18 13.16 8.23
N CYS A 15 3.46 12.77 9.48
CA CYS A 15 3.79 11.42 9.84
C CYS A 15 2.48 10.67 9.72
N LEU A 16 2.20 10.15 8.52
CA LEU A 16 1.04 9.31 8.29
C LEU A 16 1.10 8.16 9.30
N SER A 17 -0.04 7.88 9.93
CA SER A 17 -0.14 6.74 10.82
C SER A 17 0.15 5.45 10.02
N PRO A 18 0.66 4.39 10.66
CA PRO A 18 0.85 3.10 10.01
C PRO A 18 -0.40 2.61 9.29
N VAL A 19 -1.58 2.84 9.89
CA VAL A 19 -2.90 2.51 9.31
C VAL A 19 -3.15 3.31 8.03
N ALA A 20 -2.92 4.64 8.04
CA ALA A 20 -3.10 5.47 6.85
C ALA A 20 -2.15 5.05 5.71
N VAL A 21 -0.91 4.68 6.04
CA VAL A 21 0.05 4.12 5.07
C VAL A 21 -0.48 2.83 4.47
N TRP A 22 -1.04 1.94 5.28
CA TRP A 22 -1.67 0.70 4.82
C TRP A 22 -2.88 0.97 3.92
N GLN A 23 -3.81 1.82 4.32
CA GLN A 23 -4.99 2.17 3.51
C GLN A 23 -4.60 2.73 2.14
N MET A 24 -3.59 3.60 2.08
CA MET A 24 -3.07 4.14 0.82
C MET A 24 -2.52 3.05 -0.09
N LEU A 25 -1.75 2.11 0.47
CA LEU A 25 -1.17 1.02 -0.30
C LEU A 25 -2.22 -0.02 -0.72
N LEU A 26 -3.13 -0.39 0.18
CA LEU A 26 -4.22 -1.32 -0.09
C LEU A 26 -5.15 -0.80 -1.16
N THR A 27 -5.56 0.47 -1.08
CA THR A 27 -6.38 1.10 -2.12
C THR A 27 -5.74 0.93 -3.49
N ARG A 28 -4.43 1.22 -3.62
CA ARG A 28 -3.73 1.08 -4.90
C ARG A 28 -3.55 -0.37 -5.34
N LEU A 29 -3.21 -1.27 -4.42
CA LEU A 29 -2.99 -2.68 -4.74
C LEU A 29 -4.31 -3.35 -5.17
N LEU A 30 -5.40 -3.12 -4.45
CA LEU A 30 -6.72 -3.68 -4.71
C LEU A 30 -7.29 -3.16 -6.03
N GLU A 31 -7.24 -1.86 -6.24
CA GLU A 31 -7.73 -1.23 -7.47
C GLU A 31 -6.93 -1.70 -8.69
N GLN A 32 -5.60 -1.68 -8.60
CA GLN A 32 -4.74 -2.02 -9.74
C GLN A 32 -4.79 -3.51 -10.07
N HIS A 33 -4.71 -4.39 -9.06
CA HIS A 33 -4.52 -5.82 -9.29
C HIS A 33 -5.81 -6.61 -9.34
N TYR A 34 -6.88 -6.17 -8.67
CA TYR A 34 -8.12 -6.94 -8.55
C TYR A 34 -9.37 -6.15 -8.96
N GLY A 35 -9.24 -4.85 -9.25
CA GLY A 35 -10.38 -3.99 -9.58
C GLY A 35 -11.32 -3.76 -8.40
N LEU A 36 -10.82 -3.92 -7.17
CA LEU A 36 -11.60 -3.76 -5.94
C LEU A 36 -11.34 -2.40 -5.31
N THR A 37 -12.38 -1.80 -4.73
CA THR A 37 -12.19 -0.65 -3.86
C THR A 37 -11.87 -1.11 -2.45
N LEU A 38 -11.18 -0.29 -1.65
CA LEU A 38 -10.89 -0.62 -0.25
C LEU A 38 -12.17 -0.91 0.55
N ASN A 39 -13.25 -0.18 0.23
CA ASN A 39 -14.58 -0.31 0.85
C ASN A 39 -15.22 -1.67 0.63
N ASP A 40 -14.86 -2.38 -0.45
CA ASP A 40 -15.34 -3.74 -0.73
C ASP A 40 -14.56 -4.81 0.06
N THR A 41 -13.62 -4.40 0.92
CA THR A 41 -12.76 -5.29 1.69
C THR A 41 -12.85 -5.04 3.20
N PRO A 42 -12.51 -6.04 4.03
CA PRO A 42 -12.41 -5.86 5.48
C PRO A 42 -11.42 -4.76 5.91
N PHE A 43 -10.48 -4.38 5.04
CA PHE A 43 -9.50 -3.34 5.32
C PHE A 43 -10.05 -1.91 5.20
N SER A 44 -11.33 -1.73 4.86
CA SER A 44 -12.01 -0.46 5.08
C SER A 44 -12.11 -0.09 6.56
N ASP A 45 -12.13 -1.10 7.44
CA ASP A 45 -12.09 -0.92 8.88
C ASP A 45 -10.64 -0.77 9.37
N GLU A 46 -10.36 0.38 9.98
CA GLU A 46 -9.04 0.69 10.57
C GLU A 46 -8.65 -0.28 11.69
N THR A 47 -9.63 -0.84 12.41
CA THR A 47 -9.37 -1.81 13.50
C THR A 47 -8.78 -3.09 12.94
N VAL A 48 -9.32 -3.59 11.82
CA VAL A 48 -8.80 -4.77 11.12
C VAL A 48 -7.36 -4.52 10.66
N ILE A 49 -7.08 -3.37 10.05
CA ILE A 49 -5.71 -3.02 9.65
C ILE A 49 -4.78 -2.98 10.86
N LYS A 50 -5.21 -2.35 11.95
CA LYS A 50 -4.40 -2.21 13.15
C LYS A 50 -4.07 -3.57 13.76
N GLU A 51 -5.04 -4.49 13.84
CA GLU A 51 -4.80 -5.86 14.31
C GLU A 51 -3.75 -6.59 13.47
N HIS A 52 -3.77 -6.42 12.15
CA HIS A 52 -2.76 -7.03 11.27
C HIS A 52 -1.37 -6.44 11.53
N ILE A 53 -1.28 -5.11 11.72
CA ILE A 53 -0.03 -4.43 12.05
C ILE A 53 0.50 -4.91 13.41
N ASP A 54 -0.35 -4.97 14.43
CA ASP A 54 0.01 -5.37 15.79
C ASP A 54 0.40 -6.86 15.86
N ALA A 55 -0.19 -7.70 15.01
CA ALA A 55 0.19 -9.09 14.82
C ALA A 55 1.48 -9.28 13.98
N GLY A 56 2.05 -8.19 13.45
CA GLY A 56 3.25 -8.23 12.60
C GLY A 56 3.02 -8.83 11.21
N ILE A 57 1.76 -8.90 10.76
CA ILE A 57 1.40 -9.44 9.44
C ILE A 57 1.88 -8.46 8.36
N THR A 58 2.51 -9.00 7.31
CA THR A 58 2.96 -8.16 6.21
C THR A 58 1.79 -7.77 5.30
N LEU A 59 1.91 -6.63 4.63
CA LEU A 59 0.92 -6.20 3.65
C LEU A 59 0.70 -7.24 2.54
N ALA A 60 1.77 -7.95 2.15
CA ALA A 60 1.70 -9.03 1.16
C ALA A 60 0.82 -10.16 1.67
N ASP A 61 1.08 -10.65 2.88
CA ASP A 61 0.33 -11.76 3.47
C ASP A 61 -1.14 -11.38 3.70
N ALA A 62 -1.40 -10.15 4.15
CA ALA A 62 -2.76 -9.65 4.37
C ALA A 62 -3.59 -9.63 3.07
N VAL A 63 -3.02 -9.14 1.96
CA VAL A 63 -3.70 -9.16 0.66
C VAL A 63 -3.80 -10.58 0.11
N ASN A 64 -2.72 -11.37 0.20
CA ASN A 64 -2.71 -12.74 -0.30
C ASN A 64 -3.69 -13.65 0.45
N PHE A 65 -3.94 -13.38 1.74
CA PHE A 65 -5.01 -14.02 2.49
C PHE A 65 -6.39 -13.69 1.92
N LEU A 66 -6.66 -12.43 1.54
CA LEU A 66 -7.91 -12.10 0.84
C LEU A 66 -8.01 -12.80 -0.51
N VAL A 67 -6.90 -12.86 -1.25
CA VAL A 67 -6.84 -13.52 -2.56
C VAL A 67 -7.19 -14.99 -2.45
N GLU A 68 -6.62 -15.69 -1.46
CA GLU A 68 -6.92 -17.09 -1.21
C GLU A 68 -8.36 -17.29 -0.71
N LYS A 69 -8.80 -16.47 0.25
CA LYS A 69 -10.14 -16.59 0.87
C LYS A 69 -11.29 -16.32 -0.11
N TYR A 70 -11.12 -15.38 -1.03
CA TYR A 70 -12.16 -14.96 -1.97
C TYR A 70 -11.85 -15.39 -3.41
N GLU A 71 -10.85 -16.24 -3.61
CA GLU A 71 -10.40 -16.74 -4.92
C GLU A 71 -10.22 -15.61 -5.96
N LEU A 72 -9.60 -14.51 -5.52
CA LEU A 72 -9.46 -13.32 -6.36
C LEU A 72 -8.54 -13.57 -7.54
N VAL A 73 -8.95 -13.08 -8.72
CA VAL A 73 -8.16 -13.18 -9.94
C VAL A 73 -7.56 -11.83 -10.28
N ARG A 74 -6.27 -11.82 -10.65
CA ARG A 74 -5.60 -10.58 -11.08
C ARG A 74 -6.16 -10.08 -12.41
N ILE A 75 -6.37 -8.76 -12.51
CA ILE A 75 -6.91 -8.10 -13.72
C ILE A 75 -5.85 -7.33 -14.52
N ASP A 76 -4.71 -7.00 -13.90
CA ASP A 76 -3.66 -6.18 -14.52
C ASP A 76 -2.75 -6.95 -15.49
N HIS A 77 -2.75 -8.27 -15.39
CA HIS A 77 -1.85 -9.13 -16.14
C HIS A 77 -2.41 -9.49 -17.52
N ARG A 78 -2.42 -8.53 -18.45
CA ARG A 78 -2.73 -8.80 -19.87
C ARG A 78 -1.52 -9.44 -20.57
N GLY A 79 -1.49 -10.77 -20.69
CA GLY A 79 -0.46 -11.48 -21.45
C GLY A 79 -0.81 -12.93 -21.75
N PHE A 80 -0.09 -13.58 -22.66
CA PHE A 80 -0.33 -14.97 -23.07
C PHE A 80 -0.32 -16.00 -21.93
N SER A 81 0.23 -15.63 -20.76
CA SER A 81 0.36 -16.49 -19.59
C SER A 81 -0.70 -16.26 -18.51
N TRP A 82 -1.88 -15.68 -18.83
CA TRP A 82 -2.99 -15.51 -17.87
C TRP A 82 -3.22 -16.75 -16.99
N GLN A 83 -3.22 -17.95 -17.57
CA GLN A 83 -3.44 -19.22 -16.84
C GLN A 83 -2.27 -19.66 -15.96
N GLN A 84 -1.04 -19.21 -16.26
CA GLN A 84 0.17 -19.60 -15.52
C GLN A 84 0.54 -18.60 -14.41
N GLN A 85 -0.11 -17.45 -14.34
CA GLN A 85 0.31 -16.40 -13.42
C GLN A 85 -0.37 -16.51 -12.06
N SER A 86 0.45 -16.37 -11.02
CA SER A 86 0.02 -16.40 -9.64
C SER A 86 -0.97 -15.28 -9.35
N PRO A 87 -2.11 -15.57 -8.69
CA PRO A 87 -3.06 -14.54 -8.29
C PRO A 87 -2.52 -13.66 -7.16
N TYR A 88 -1.45 -14.09 -6.48
CA TYR A 88 -0.88 -13.40 -5.32
C TYR A 88 -0.09 -12.14 -5.69
N ILE A 89 -0.16 -11.11 -4.85
CA ILE A 89 0.71 -9.95 -4.95
C ILE A 89 2.12 -10.28 -4.49
N SER A 90 3.09 -9.64 -5.13
CA SER A 90 4.50 -9.78 -4.81
C SER A 90 5.05 -8.55 -4.08
N VAL A 91 6.24 -8.68 -3.50
CA VAL A 91 6.97 -7.52 -2.93
C VAL A 91 7.21 -6.43 -3.98
N VAL A 92 7.36 -6.79 -5.25
CA VAL A 92 7.54 -5.82 -6.36
C VAL A 92 6.29 -4.98 -6.56
N ASP A 93 5.10 -5.60 -6.47
CA ASP A 93 3.81 -4.92 -6.57
C ASP A 93 3.69 -3.89 -5.43
N ILE A 94 4.07 -4.26 -4.20
CA ILE A 94 4.08 -3.35 -3.04
C ILE A 94 5.07 -2.19 -3.24
N LEU A 95 6.27 -2.45 -3.75
CA LEU A 95 7.25 -1.40 -4.03
C LEU A 95 6.74 -0.42 -5.10
N ARG A 96 6.03 -0.92 -6.11
CA ARG A 96 5.40 -0.08 -7.14
C ARG A 96 4.26 0.75 -6.56
N ALA A 97 3.41 0.16 -5.71
CA ALA A 97 2.37 0.89 -4.99
C ALA A 97 2.96 1.99 -4.08
N ARG A 98 4.04 1.71 -3.36
CA ARG A 98 4.76 2.72 -2.54
C ARG A 98 5.31 3.87 -3.37
N ARG A 99 5.79 3.62 -4.60
CA ARG A 99 6.21 4.68 -5.52
C ARG A 99 5.03 5.51 -6.01
N SER A 100 3.95 4.86 -6.44
CA SER A 100 2.76 5.51 -6.97
C SER A 100 2.03 6.38 -5.94
N THR A 101 2.07 5.97 -4.66
CA THR A 101 1.50 6.73 -3.53
C THR A 101 2.41 7.83 -2.98
N GLY A 102 3.62 8.00 -3.52
CA GLY A 102 4.59 8.97 -3.01
C GLY A 102 5.19 8.59 -1.65
N LEU A 103 4.97 7.37 -1.17
CA LEU A 103 5.53 6.86 0.09
C LEU A 103 7.00 6.50 -0.03
N LEU A 104 7.50 6.21 -1.25
CA LEU A 104 8.94 6.13 -1.48
C LEU A 104 9.52 7.54 -1.62
N LYS A 105 10.39 7.90 -0.68
CA LYS A 105 11.30 9.04 -0.79
C LYS A 105 12.25 8.78 -1.95
N THR A 106 11.91 9.23 -3.14
CA THR A 106 12.94 9.39 -4.16
C THR A 106 13.79 10.57 -3.74
N ASN A 107 14.94 10.30 -3.13
CA ASN A 107 16.06 11.25 -3.14
C ASN A 107 16.51 11.36 -4.61
N VAL A 108 15.71 12.02 -5.45
CA VAL A 108 16.24 12.50 -6.73
C VAL A 108 17.08 13.70 -6.35
N LYS A 109 18.38 13.47 -6.31
CA LYS A 109 19.39 14.51 -6.22
C LYS A 109 19.75 14.94 -7.63
#